data_AF-A0A660TVF9-F1
#
_entry.id   AF-A0A660TVF9-F1
#
_cell.length_a   1.000
_cell.length_b   1.000
_cell.length_c   1.000
_cell.angle_alpha   90.00
_cell.angle_beta   90.00
_cell.angle_gamma   90.00
#
_symmetry.space_group_name_H-M   'P 1'
#
loop_
_entity.id
_entity.type
_entity.pdbx_description
1 polymer ?
#
loop_
_entity_poly.entity_id
_entity_poly.type
_entity_poly.pdbx_seq_one_letter_code
_entity_poly.pdbx_strand_id
1 'polypeptide(L)'
;GKRGLQVDAIYYHSPPYVPEKTRDKIRTIAEVLCEYFGQIIVYTVPFAEVQKTIQENANPRETTLHTRAAMIAIADRIAKSEGYNSIITGESLGQVASQTPESMRFTQSYTDLPIFRPLVGMNKEEIKDIARMIGTYDISILPYEDCCTLFTPKHPIIKPNFEIIKNNFSRLPIEKPIDTAVLNTEKEVFKLSELKVRTV
;
A
#
# COMPACT_ATOMS: atom_id res chain seq x y z
N GLY A 1 0.69 0.25 20.00
CA GLY A 1 1.68 0.76 19.03
C GLY A 1 2.74 1.66 19.68
N LYS A 2 3.97 1.70 19.12
CA LYS A 2 5.16 2.40 19.67
C LYS A 2 4.96 3.89 19.98
N ARG A 3 4.10 4.59 19.23
CA ARG A 3 3.82 6.03 19.39
C ARG A 3 2.41 6.32 19.92
N GLY A 4 1.71 5.32 20.45
CA GLY A 4 0.34 5.46 20.94
C GLY A 4 -0.73 5.60 19.86
N LEU A 5 -0.37 5.53 18.57
CA LEU A 5 -1.31 5.52 17.45
C LEU A 5 -1.88 4.12 17.24
N GLN A 6 -3.21 4.04 17.12
CA GLN A 6 -3.91 2.88 16.59
C GLN A 6 -3.71 2.85 15.07
N VAL A 7 -3.50 1.66 14.51
CA VAL A 7 -3.21 1.48 13.09
C VAL A 7 -4.07 0.34 12.56
N ASP A 8 -4.73 0.62 11.44
CA ASP A 8 -5.41 -0.37 10.61
C ASP A 8 -4.74 -0.40 9.24
N ALA A 9 -4.90 -1.49 8.51
CA ALA A 9 -4.13 -1.79 7.32
C ALA A 9 -5.01 -1.75 6.06
N ILE A 10 -4.44 -1.25 4.96
CA ILE A 10 -5.03 -1.36 3.62
C ILE A 10 -4.14 -2.29 2.80
N TYR A 11 -4.75 -3.29 2.16
CA TYR A 11 -4.11 -4.21 1.23
C TYR A 11 -4.79 -4.13 -0.14
N TYR A 12 -4.01 -3.89 -1.18
CA TYR A 12 -4.50 -3.82 -2.56
C TYR A 12 -4.34 -5.18 -3.22
N HIS A 13 -5.46 -5.83 -3.51
CA HIS A 13 -5.50 -7.17 -4.09
C HIS A 13 -5.88 -7.10 -5.58
N SER A 14 -5.08 -7.72 -6.45
CA SER A 14 -5.28 -7.68 -7.91
C SER A 14 -5.32 -9.09 -8.52
N PRO A 15 -6.39 -9.87 -8.33
CA PRO A 15 -6.54 -11.16 -9.03
C PRO A 15 -6.78 -10.94 -10.53
N PRO A 16 -6.40 -11.88 -11.42
CA PRO A 16 -5.66 -13.12 -11.16
C PRO A 16 -4.14 -12.91 -11.03
N TYR A 17 -3.66 -11.66 -11.08
CA TYR A 17 -2.24 -11.33 -11.11
C TYR A 17 -1.52 -11.63 -9.79
N VAL A 18 -2.23 -11.48 -8.67
CA VAL A 18 -1.74 -11.82 -7.32
C VAL A 18 -2.44 -13.08 -6.81
N PRO A 19 -1.72 -14.16 -6.45
CA PRO A 19 -2.33 -15.39 -5.94
C PRO A 19 -3.11 -15.16 -4.63
N GLU A 20 -4.18 -15.95 -4.42
CA GLU A 20 -4.96 -15.98 -3.17
C GLU A 20 -4.09 -16.20 -1.92
N LYS A 21 -3.02 -16.99 -2.04
CA LYS A 21 -2.06 -17.23 -0.94
C LYS A 21 -1.38 -15.95 -0.43
N THR A 22 -1.36 -14.89 -1.22
CA THR A 22 -0.88 -13.57 -0.79
C THR A 22 -1.82 -12.96 0.24
N ARG A 23 -3.13 -13.20 0.14
CA ARG A 23 -4.09 -12.80 1.16
C ARG A 23 -3.78 -13.50 2.49
N ASP A 24 -3.46 -14.79 2.47
CA ASP A 24 -3.07 -15.52 3.68
C ASP A 24 -1.82 -14.92 4.34
N LYS A 25 -0.81 -14.56 3.55
CA LYS A 25 0.38 -13.83 4.03
C LYS A 25 0.00 -12.53 4.74
N ILE A 26 -0.91 -11.73 4.17
CA ILE A 26 -1.38 -10.47 4.78
C ILE A 26 -2.14 -10.73 6.08
N ARG A 27 -3.00 -11.75 6.13
CA ARG A 27 -3.71 -12.16 7.34
C ARG A 27 -2.72 -12.54 8.45
N THR A 28 -1.70 -13.35 8.15
CA THR A 28 -0.68 -13.73 9.12
C THR A 28 0.11 -12.53 9.64
N ILE A 29 0.44 -11.56 8.77
CA ILE A 29 1.07 -10.31 9.22
C ILE A 29 0.13 -9.52 10.14
N ALA A 30 -1.15 -9.43 9.82
CA ALA A 30 -2.14 -8.75 10.67
C ALA A 30 -2.26 -9.42 12.05
N GLU A 31 -2.25 -10.75 12.11
CA GLU A 31 -2.25 -11.52 13.36
C GLU A 31 -1.02 -11.21 14.23
N VAL A 32 0.19 -11.16 13.63
CA VAL A 32 1.41 -10.75 14.35
C VAL A 32 1.29 -9.31 14.85
N LEU A 33 0.81 -8.40 14.02
CA LEU A 33 0.69 -7.00 14.39
C LEU A 33 -0.39 -6.78 15.48
N CYS A 34 -1.41 -7.64 15.59
CA CYS A 34 -2.37 -7.59 16.71
C CYS A 34 -1.71 -7.71 18.08
N GLU A 35 -0.54 -8.33 18.21
CA GLU A 35 0.20 -8.36 19.48
C GLU A 35 0.65 -6.96 19.93
N TYR A 36 0.83 -6.03 18.99
CA TYR A 36 1.31 -4.66 19.23
C TYR A 36 0.19 -3.62 19.32
N PHE A 37 -0.95 -3.88 18.67
CA PHE A 37 -2.06 -2.95 18.55
C PHE A 37 -3.35 -3.45 19.23
N GLY A 38 -3.39 -4.70 19.70
CA GLY A 38 -4.55 -5.34 20.34
C GLY A 38 -5.63 -5.77 19.34
N GLN A 39 -6.01 -4.88 18.43
CA GLN A 39 -6.90 -5.13 17.31
C GLN A 39 -6.33 -4.47 16.06
N ILE A 40 -6.56 -5.07 14.89
CA ILE A 40 -6.28 -4.48 13.57
C ILE A 40 -7.44 -4.80 12.65
N ILE A 41 -7.87 -3.81 11.88
CA ILE A 41 -8.77 -3.99 10.74
C ILE A 41 -7.91 -4.03 9.47
N VAL A 42 -8.15 -5.01 8.61
CA VAL A 42 -7.55 -5.08 7.28
C VAL A 42 -8.63 -4.78 6.24
N TYR A 43 -8.41 -3.71 5.48
CA TYR A 43 -9.21 -3.31 4.34
C TYR A 43 -8.60 -3.93 3.08
N THR A 44 -9.28 -4.91 2.47
CA THR A 44 -8.86 -5.53 1.22
C THR A 44 -9.55 -4.85 0.05
N VAL A 45 -8.77 -4.10 -0.74
CA VAL A 45 -9.25 -3.32 -1.87
C VAL A 45 -9.08 -4.12 -3.17
N PRO A 46 -10.16 -4.38 -3.93
CA PRO A 46 -10.04 -4.97 -5.26
C PRO A 46 -9.44 -3.93 -6.23
N PHE A 47 -8.20 -4.17 -6.65
CA PHE A 47 -7.39 -3.20 -7.39
C PHE A 47 -7.11 -3.62 -8.85
N ALA A 48 -7.62 -4.78 -9.29
CA ALA A 48 -7.36 -5.33 -10.62
C ALA A 48 -7.80 -4.40 -11.76
N GLU A 49 -9.00 -3.80 -11.68
CA GLU A 49 -9.53 -2.90 -12.72
C GLU A 49 -8.74 -1.58 -12.79
N VAL A 50 -8.40 -1.01 -11.63
CA VAL A 50 -7.54 0.17 -11.52
C VAL A 50 -6.18 -0.11 -12.16
N GLN A 51 -5.56 -1.23 -11.80
CA GLN A 51 -4.27 -1.65 -12.34
C GLN A 51 -4.33 -1.85 -13.85
N LYS A 52 -5.35 -2.55 -14.36
CA LYS A 52 -5.56 -2.76 -15.81
C LYS A 52 -5.71 -1.44 -16.55
N THR A 53 -6.54 -0.54 -16.04
CA THR A 53 -6.77 0.78 -16.64
C THR A 53 -5.48 1.57 -16.77
N ILE A 54 -4.63 1.55 -15.74
CA ILE A 54 -3.31 2.22 -15.78
C ILE A 54 -2.41 1.56 -16.83
N GLN A 55 -2.35 0.23 -16.89
CA GLN A 55 -1.49 -0.47 -17.87
C GLN A 55 -1.91 -0.21 -19.32
N GLU A 56 -3.21 -0.10 -19.59
CA GLU A 56 -3.72 0.10 -20.95
C GLU A 56 -3.61 1.55 -21.44
N ASN A 57 -3.63 2.53 -20.53
CA ASN A 57 -3.80 3.94 -20.89
C ASN A 57 -2.62 4.84 -20.53
N ALA A 58 -1.74 4.42 -19.59
CA ALA A 58 -0.60 5.24 -19.18
C ALA A 58 0.64 4.99 -20.04
N ASN A 59 1.56 5.96 -20.06
CA ASN A 59 2.91 5.72 -20.53
C ASN A 59 3.55 4.61 -19.68
N PRO A 60 4.13 3.56 -20.28
CA PRO A 60 4.75 2.46 -19.54
C PRO A 60 5.76 2.90 -18.48
N ARG A 61 6.48 4.02 -18.69
CA ARG A 61 7.45 4.54 -17.72
C ARG A 61 6.83 5.16 -16.47
N GLU A 62 5.53 5.48 -16.52
CA GLU A 62 4.78 6.18 -15.48
C GLU A 62 3.85 5.25 -14.70
N THR A 63 3.64 4.01 -15.16
CA THR A 63 2.66 3.06 -14.60
C THR A 63 2.84 2.84 -13.10
N THR A 64 4.06 2.60 -12.62
CA THR A 64 4.33 2.45 -11.18
C THR A 64 3.93 3.69 -10.38
N LEU A 65 4.20 4.89 -10.91
CA LEU A 65 3.93 6.14 -10.24
C LEU A 65 2.41 6.42 -10.20
N HIS A 66 1.71 6.16 -11.31
CA HIS A 66 0.26 6.23 -11.40
C HIS A 66 -0.43 5.19 -10.50
N THR A 67 0.07 3.95 -10.44
CA THR A 67 -0.43 2.92 -9.52
C THR A 67 -0.37 3.40 -8.08
N ARG A 68 0.77 3.97 -7.65
CA ARG A 68 0.91 4.51 -6.28
C ARG A 68 -0.02 5.68 -6.01
N ALA A 69 -0.21 6.58 -6.99
CA ALA A 69 -1.17 7.68 -6.87
C ALA A 69 -2.61 7.18 -6.70
N ALA A 70 -3.03 6.20 -7.50
CA ALA A 70 -4.34 5.58 -7.36
C ALA A 70 -4.53 4.88 -6.00
N MET A 71 -3.49 4.21 -5.49
CA MET A 71 -3.49 3.64 -4.14
C MET A 71 -3.72 4.74 -3.08
N ILE A 72 -2.96 5.83 -3.12
CA ILE A 72 -3.15 6.95 -2.17
C ILE A 72 -4.55 7.57 -2.31
N ALA A 73 -5.07 7.76 -3.52
CA ALA A 73 -6.40 8.30 -3.75
C ALA A 73 -7.51 7.39 -3.19
N ILE A 74 -7.33 6.06 -3.24
CA ILE A 74 -8.23 5.09 -2.61
C ILE A 74 -8.10 5.14 -1.08
N ALA A 75 -6.86 5.16 -0.57
CA ALA A 75 -6.61 5.24 0.86
C ALA A 75 -7.17 6.53 1.47
N ASP A 76 -7.12 7.66 0.76
CA ASP A 76 -7.71 8.93 1.17
C ASP A 76 -9.24 8.82 1.33
N ARG A 77 -9.92 8.24 0.33
CA ARG A 77 -11.37 8.03 0.36
C ARG A 77 -11.79 7.13 1.53
N ILE A 78 -11.10 6.01 1.72
CA ILE A 78 -11.34 5.09 2.85
C ILE A 78 -11.02 5.78 4.18
N ALA A 79 -9.88 6.47 4.26
CA ALA A 79 -9.47 7.17 5.48
C ALA A 79 -10.53 8.16 5.93
N LYS A 80 -11.03 8.99 5.01
CA LYS A 80 -12.07 9.99 5.28
C LYS A 80 -13.42 9.36 5.65
N SER A 81 -13.83 8.29 4.97
CA SER A 81 -15.11 7.63 5.30
C SER A 81 -15.11 6.94 6.65
N GLU A 82 -13.94 6.46 7.09
CA GLU A 82 -13.78 5.72 8.34
C GLU A 82 -13.28 6.60 9.51
N GLY A 83 -12.98 7.88 9.26
CA GLY A 83 -12.54 8.83 10.29
C GLY A 83 -11.05 8.76 10.66
N TYR A 84 -10.20 8.21 9.80
CA TYR A 84 -8.75 8.25 9.97
C TYR A 84 -8.19 9.65 9.63
N ASN A 85 -7.18 10.07 10.39
CA ASN A 85 -6.58 11.40 10.28
C ASN A 85 -5.19 11.39 9.59
N SER A 86 -4.73 10.25 9.10
CA SER A 86 -3.40 10.11 8.48
C SER A 86 -3.28 8.81 7.69
N ILE A 87 -2.35 8.78 6.74
CA ILE A 87 -1.93 7.58 6.01
C ILE A 87 -0.50 7.23 6.41
N ILE A 88 -0.17 5.95 6.51
CA ILE A 88 1.20 5.49 6.81
C ILE A 88 1.71 4.66 5.63
N THR A 89 2.93 4.93 5.16
CA THR A 89 3.58 4.13 4.11
C THR A 89 4.94 3.61 4.57
N GLY A 90 5.34 2.45 4.06
CA GLY A 90 6.69 1.89 4.24
C GLY A 90 7.73 2.46 3.27
N GLU A 91 7.55 3.69 2.78
CA GLU A 91 8.49 4.31 1.83
C GLU A 91 9.85 4.63 2.49
N SER A 92 10.95 4.25 1.83
CA SER A 92 12.32 4.61 2.19
C SER A 92 12.97 5.42 1.05
N LEU A 93 13.62 6.53 1.36
CA LEU A 93 14.14 7.44 0.35
C LEU A 93 15.27 6.78 -0.46
N GLY A 94 15.14 6.76 -1.79
CA GLY A 94 16.20 6.29 -2.69
C GLY A 94 16.39 4.78 -2.75
N GLN A 95 15.53 3.98 -2.09
CA GLN A 95 15.62 2.52 -2.14
C GLN A 95 15.16 1.94 -3.48
N VAL A 96 14.16 2.56 -4.11
CA VAL A 96 13.67 2.21 -5.47
C VAL A 96 13.38 3.47 -6.28
N ALA A 97 13.32 3.35 -7.61
CA ALA A 97 13.09 4.48 -8.52
C ALA A 97 11.80 5.28 -8.22
N SER A 98 10.76 4.61 -7.69
CA SER A 98 9.49 5.25 -7.32
C SER A 98 9.51 5.95 -5.96
N GLN A 99 10.64 5.96 -5.25
CA GLN A 99 10.81 6.56 -3.92
C GLN A 99 11.84 7.71 -3.95
N THR A 100 11.73 8.56 -4.97
CA THR A 100 12.42 9.86 -5.01
C THR A 100 11.56 10.97 -4.41
N PRO A 101 12.14 12.10 -3.96
CA PRO A 101 11.36 13.23 -3.46
C PRO A 101 10.28 13.70 -4.45
N GLU A 102 10.58 13.70 -5.74
CA GLU A 102 9.65 14.07 -6.80
C GLU A 102 8.48 13.08 -6.91
N SER A 103 8.78 11.77 -6.82
CA SER A 103 7.74 10.73 -6.82
C SER A 103 6.85 10.81 -5.58
N MET A 104 7.44 11.00 -4.40
CA MET A 104 6.70 11.14 -3.14
C MET A 104 5.83 12.41 -3.12
N ARG A 105 6.33 13.53 -3.68
CA ARG A 105 5.57 14.77 -3.84
C ARG A 105 4.34 14.53 -4.72
N PHE A 106 4.50 13.80 -5.82
CA PHE A 106 3.40 13.47 -6.71
C PHE A 106 2.35 12.59 -6.03
N THR A 107 2.75 11.46 -5.44
CA THR A 107 1.80 10.53 -4.80
C THR A 107 1.08 11.18 -3.63
N GLN A 108 1.77 12.01 -2.83
CA GLN A 108 1.16 12.75 -1.74
C GLN A 108 0.11 13.77 -2.20
N SER A 109 0.17 14.25 -3.44
CA SER A 109 -0.81 15.25 -3.93
C SER A 109 -2.24 14.73 -4.07
N TYR A 110 -2.47 13.43 -3.87
CA TYR A 110 -3.78 12.78 -3.89
C TYR A 110 -4.42 12.60 -2.52
N THR A 111 -3.87 13.24 -1.49
CA THR A 111 -4.47 13.34 -0.16
C THR A 111 -4.06 14.66 0.49
N ASP A 112 -4.95 15.24 1.29
CA ASP A 112 -4.65 16.33 2.21
C ASP A 112 -4.31 15.82 3.62
N LEU A 113 -4.48 14.52 3.88
CA LEU A 113 -4.08 13.89 5.12
C LEU A 113 -2.55 13.80 5.23
N PRO A 114 -1.99 13.93 6.46
CA PRO A 114 -0.59 13.62 6.70
C PRO A 114 -0.22 12.20 6.26
N ILE A 115 0.83 12.08 5.43
CA ILE A 115 1.46 10.78 5.12
C ILE A 115 2.70 10.61 6.00
N PHE A 116 2.63 9.71 6.99
CA PHE A 116 3.78 9.34 7.81
C PHE A 116 4.64 8.28 7.11
N ARG A 117 5.95 8.56 7.03
CA ARG A 117 6.96 7.71 6.38
C ARG A 117 8.04 7.30 7.37
N PRO A 118 7.75 6.39 8.32
CA PRO A 118 8.69 6.03 9.39
C PRO A 118 10.03 5.47 8.90
N LEU A 119 10.08 4.96 7.65
CA LEU A 119 11.28 4.34 7.07
C LEU A 119 12.08 5.29 6.16
N VAL A 120 11.67 6.55 6.01
CA VAL A 120 12.22 7.47 4.98
C VAL A 120 13.74 7.65 5.06
N GLY A 121 14.31 7.62 6.27
CA GLY A 121 15.74 7.76 6.52
C GLY A 121 16.46 6.45 6.86
N MET A 122 15.80 5.30 6.71
CA MET A 122 16.35 3.99 7.10
C MET A 122 16.88 3.25 5.88
N ASN A 123 18.01 2.56 6.06
CA ASN A 123 18.53 1.64 5.07
C ASN A 123 17.82 0.27 5.14
N LYS A 124 18.06 -0.58 4.12
CA LYS A 124 17.38 -1.87 3.97
C LYS A 124 17.68 -2.84 5.12
N GLU A 125 18.90 -2.87 5.64
CA GLU A 125 19.26 -3.79 6.73
C GLU A 125 18.59 -3.37 8.04
N GLU A 126 18.54 -2.06 8.34
CA GLU A 126 17.82 -1.55 9.51
C GLU A 126 16.32 -1.93 9.47
N ILE A 127 15.70 -1.84 8.28
CA ILE A 127 14.30 -2.25 8.10
C ILE A 127 14.13 -3.75 8.34
N LYS A 128 15.05 -4.58 7.83
CA LYS A 128 15.01 -6.03 8.00
C LYS A 128 15.20 -6.44 9.46
N ASP A 129 16.10 -5.78 10.17
CA ASP A 129 16.35 -6.05 11.59
C ASP A 129 15.12 -5.73 12.44
N ILE A 130 14.44 -4.62 12.16
CA ILE A 130 13.15 -4.32 12.80
C ILE A 130 12.10 -5.36 12.42
N ALA A 131 11.99 -5.74 11.15
CA ALA A 131 11.02 -6.75 10.71
C ALA A 131 11.24 -8.11 11.42
N ARG A 132 12.49 -8.50 11.69
CA ARG A 132 12.80 -9.70 12.48
C ARG A 132 12.41 -9.52 13.94
N MET A 133 12.76 -8.37 14.53
CA MET A 133 12.42 -8.05 15.91
C MET A 133 10.91 -8.08 16.16
N ILE A 134 10.10 -7.65 15.18
CA ILE A 134 8.64 -7.65 15.29
C ILE A 134 7.97 -8.91 14.75
N GLY A 135 8.73 -9.91 14.30
CA GLY A 135 8.21 -11.20 13.83
C GLY A 135 7.55 -11.19 12.45
N THR A 136 7.73 -10.14 11.64
CA THR A 136 7.12 -10.04 10.30
C THR A 136 8.05 -10.41 9.16
N TYR A 137 9.36 -10.52 9.39
CA TYR A 137 10.35 -10.74 8.33
C TYR A 137 10.11 -12.03 7.54
N ASP A 138 10.02 -13.18 8.21
CA ASP A 138 9.93 -14.48 7.54
C ASP A 138 8.64 -14.64 6.72
N ILE A 139 7.55 -14.04 7.20
CA ILE A 139 6.27 -13.99 6.47
C ILE A 139 6.40 -13.07 5.25
N SER A 140 7.07 -11.93 5.41
CA SER A 140 7.22 -10.91 4.36
C SER A 140 8.05 -11.38 3.17
N ILE A 141 9.00 -12.29 3.37
CA ILE A 141 9.89 -12.82 2.32
C ILE A 141 9.34 -14.04 1.58
N LEU A 142 8.15 -14.54 1.93
CA LEU A 142 7.51 -15.63 1.19
C LEU A 142 7.39 -15.27 -0.30
N PRO A 143 7.61 -16.22 -1.24
CA PRO A 143 7.77 -15.97 -2.66
C PRO A 143 6.43 -15.73 -3.37
N TYR A 144 5.70 -14.71 -2.92
CA TYR A 144 4.46 -14.24 -3.51
C TYR A 144 4.69 -12.83 -4.06
N GLU A 145 4.31 -12.62 -5.32
CA GLU A 145 4.51 -11.33 -6.00
C GLU A 145 3.48 -10.31 -5.54
N ASP A 146 3.95 -9.09 -5.27
CA ASP A 146 3.08 -7.97 -4.90
C ASP A 146 2.56 -7.24 -6.16
N CYS A 147 1.38 -6.62 -6.03
CA CYS A 147 0.75 -5.85 -7.11
C CYS A 147 1.70 -4.83 -7.77
N CYS A 148 2.54 -4.16 -6.97
CA CYS A 148 3.47 -3.14 -7.45
C CYS A 148 4.67 -3.69 -8.25
N THR A 149 5.11 -4.93 -7.99
CA THR A 149 6.30 -5.51 -8.64
C THR A 149 5.98 -6.14 -9.97
N LEU A 150 4.78 -6.74 -10.10
CA LEU A 150 4.30 -7.43 -11.30
C LEU A 150 4.39 -6.58 -12.58
N PHE A 151 4.20 -5.27 -12.45
CA PHE A 151 4.13 -4.36 -13.59
C PHE A 151 5.18 -3.25 -13.54
N THR A 152 6.31 -3.50 -12.87
CA THR A 152 7.42 -2.55 -12.87
C THR A 152 8.01 -2.44 -14.27
N PRO A 153 8.06 -1.25 -14.88
CA PRO A 153 8.60 -1.08 -16.22
C PRO A 153 10.12 -1.29 -16.24
N LYS A 154 10.67 -1.69 -17.39
CA LYS A 154 12.13 -1.85 -17.58
C LYS A 154 12.92 -0.57 -17.31
N HIS A 155 12.33 0.59 -17.58
CA HIS A 155 12.95 1.90 -17.40
C HIS A 155 11.97 2.83 -16.67
N PRO A 156 11.84 2.72 -15.34
CA PRO A 156 10.96 3.59 -14.57
C PRO A 156 11.47 5.03 -14.58
N ILE A 157 10.55 5.98 -14.51
CA ILE A 157 10.91 7.39 -14.33
C ILE A 157 11.47 7.61 -12.91
N ILE A 158 12.61 8.30 -12.80
CA ILE A 158 13.28 8.57 -11.51
C ILE A 158 13.02 10.01 -11.05
N LYS A 159 12.96 10.96 -11.99
CA LYS A 159 12.70 12.39 -11.73
C LYS A 159 11.46 12.85 -12.49
N PRO A 160 10.26 12.45 -12.04
CA PRO A 160 9.02 12.89 -12.66
C PRO A 160 8.85 14.41 -12.56
N ASN A 161 8.49 15.06 -13.66
CA ASN A 161 8.01 16.43 -13.63
C ASN A 161 6.59 16.44 -13.07
N PHE A 162 6.38 17.11 -11.94
CA PHE A 162 5.14 17.08 -11.19
C PHE A 162 3.90 17.46 -12.03
N GLU A 163 3.95 18.57 -12.78
CA GLU A 163 2.81 19.05 -13.56
C GLU A 163 2.50 18.12 -14.74
N ILE A 164 3.53 17.60 -15.40
CA ILE A 164 3.37 16.67 -16.54
C ILE A 164 2.70 15.38 -16.05
N ILE A 165 3.23 14.76 -15.00
CA ILE A 165 2.68 13.49 -14.48
C ILE A 165 1.28 13.70 -13.92
N LYS A 166 1.01 14.82 -13.24
CA LYS A 166 -0.33 15.16 -12.74
C LYS A 166 -1.35 15.30 -13.86
N ASN A 167 -1.01 16.00 -14.93
CA ASN A 167 -1.85 16.12 -16.11
C ASN A 167 -2.01 14.78 -16.86
N ASN A 168 -0.98 13.93 -16.91
CA ASN A 168 -1.09 12.59 -17.51
C ASN A 168 -2.03 11.70 -16.70
N PHE A 169 -1.90 11.67 -15.38
CA PHE A 169 -2.77 10.90 -14.50
C PHE A 169 -4.22 11.36 -14.59
N SER A 170 -4.49 12.68 -14.63
CA SER A 170 -5.85 13.21 -14.72
C SER A 170 -6.56 12.89 -16.03
N ARG A 171 -5.83 12.47 -17.06
CA ARG A 171 -6.40 12.04 -18.36
C ARG A 171 -6.72 10.55 -18.40
N LEU A 172 -6.27 9.77 -17.41
CA LEU A 172 -6.61 8.36 -17.33
C LEU A 172 -8.10 8.21 -16.98
N PRO A 173 -8.82 7.25 -17.58
CA PRO A 173 -10.21 6.95 -17.23
C PRO A 173 -10.28 6.15 -15.90
N ILE A 174 -9.66 6.66 -14.84
CA ILE A 174 -9.35 5.91 -13.61
C ILE A 174 -10.31 6.18 -12.45
N GLU A 175 -11.09 7.26 -12.52
CA GLU A 175 -11.98 7.67 -11.42
C GLU A 175 -13.05 6.62 -11.11
N LYS A 176 -13.77 6.14 -12.13
CA LYS A 176 -14.78 5.08 -11.96
C LYS A 176 -14.19 3.76 -11.44
N PRO A 177 -13.05 3.25 -11.96
CA PRO A 177 -12.37 2.11 -11.35
C PRO A 177 -12.00 2.34 -9.88
N ILE A 178 -11.53 3.54 -9.51
CA ILE A 178 -11.20 3.86 -8.12
C ILE A 178 -12.44 3.84 -7.23
N ASP A 179 -13.52 4.51 -7.62
CA ASP A 179 -14.76 4.54 -6.83
C ASP A 179 -15.32 3.12 -6.66
N THR A 180 -15.25 2.31 -7.72
CA THR A 180 -15.65 0.90 -7.70
C THR A 180 -14.78 0.09 -6.73
N ALA A 181 -13.46 0.33 -6.70
CA ALA A 181 -12.54 -0.32 -5.77
C ALA A 181 -12.85 0.04 -4.31
N VAL A 182 -13.15 1.31 -4.03
CA VAL A 182 -13.54 1.78 -2.69
C VAL A 182 -14.86 1.14 -2.25
N LEU A 183 -15.88 1.14 -3.11
CA LEU A 183 -17.20 0.57 -2.81
C LEU A 183 -17.15 -0.94 -2.51
N ASN A 184 -16.26 -1.67 -3.17
CA ASN A 184 -16.10 -3.12 -3.01
C ASN A 184 -14.97 -3.49 -2.03
N THR A 185 -14.52 -2.55 -1.20
CA THR A 185 -13.49 -2.84 -0.18
C THR A 185 -14.07 -3.73 0.91
N GLU A 186 -13.43 -4.88 1.14
CA GLU A 186 -13.78 -5.80 2.21
C GLU A 186 -13.04 -5.42 3.50
N LYS A 187 -13.68 -5.61 4.66
CA LYS A 187 -13.07 -5.37 5.97
C LYS A 187 -13.01 -6.66 6.77
N GLU A 188 -11.83 -6.97 7.28
CA GLU A 188 -11.63 -8.09 8.20
C GLU A 188 -11.04 -7.58 9.51
N VAL A 189 -11.61 -8.01 10.64
CA VAL A 189 -11.16 -7.58 11.97
C VAL A 189 -10.37 -8.71 12.62
N PHE A 190 -9.18 -8.39 13.08
CA PHE A 190 -8.29 -9.27 13.83
C PHE A 190 -8.20 -8.78 15.27
N LYS A 191 -8.49 -9.64 16.24
CA LYS A 191 -8.42 -9.32 17.67
C LYS A 191 -7.50 -10.28 18.39
N LEU A 192 -6.61 -9.75 19.23
CA LEU A 192 -5.69 -10.55 20.03
C LEU A 192 -6.41 -11.55 20.95
N SER A 193 -7.58 -11.20 21.47
CA SER A 193 -8.39 -12.08 22.32
C SER A 193 -8.86 -13.35 21.60
N GLU A 194 -9.11 -13.27 20.29
CA GLU A 194 -9.61 -14.39 19.49
C GLU A 194 -8.47 -15.28 18.98
N LEU A 195 -7.27 -14.72 18.84
CA LEU A 195 -6.06 -15.44 18.42
C LEU A 195 -5.50 -16.33 19.53
N LYS A 196 -5.52 -15.87 20.79
CA LYS A 196 -5.06 -16.65 21.95
C LYS A 196 -5.91 -17.89 22.23
N VAL A 197 -7.16 -17.92 21.79
CA VAL A 197 -8.06 -19.09 21.96
C VAL A 197 -7.70 -20.22 20.99
N ARG A 198 -7.05 -19.92 19.86
CA ARG A 198 -6.63 -20.92 18.86
C ARG A 198 -5.34 -21.66 19.22
N THR A 199 -4.64 -21.24 20.29
CA THR A 199 -3.33 -21.77 20.69
C THR A 199 -3.36 -22.65 21.94
N VAL A 200 -4.56 -23.15 22.33
CA VAL A 200 -4.75 -24.08 23.46
C VAL A 200 -5.26 -25.42 22.97
#